data_AF-A0A2T4YMP6-F1
#
_entry.id   AF-A0A2T4YMP6-F1
#
_cell.length_a   1.000
_cell.length_b   1.000
_cell.length_c   1.000
_cell.angle_alpha   90.00
_cell.angle_beta   90.00
_cell.angle_gamma   90.00
#
_symmetry.space_group_name_H-M   'P 1'
#
loop_
_entity.id
_entity.type
_entity.pdbx_description
1 polymer ?
#
loop_
_entity_poly.entity_id
_entity_poly.type
_entity_poly.pdbx_seq_one_letter_code
_entity_poly.pdbx_strand_id
1 'polypeptide(L)'
;MTRVHDGDGPLWCSNGVKIRIAGVQAPDFESASPCRAADPRRVNYRCDNAAAKRSQQIVERLVLRQTLRCEATGKSYTRVVARCTLPDGRSLSCAAIASGAAVRWDRYWRQYRMGDCR
;
A
#
# COMPACT_ATOMS: atom_id res chain seq x y z
N MET A 1 13.44 1.30 -3.19
CA MET A 1 12.89 0.50 -2.07
C MET A 1 13.71 -0.76 -1.85
N THR A 2 13.74 -1.28 -0.62
CA THR A 2 14.52 -2.48 -0.23
C THR A 2 13.67 -3.68 0.16
N ARG A 3 12.44 -3.48 0.66
CA ARG A 3 11.52 -4.57 1.08
C ARG A 3 10.06 -4.13 0.99
N VAL A 4 9.16 -5.08 0.80
CA VAL A 4 7.70 -4.93 0.84
C VAL A 4 7.10 -5.94 1.84
N HIS A 5 6.17 -5.53 2.70
CA HIS A 5 5.53 -6.44 3.68
C HIS A 5 4.37 -7.19 3.03
N ASP A 6 3.42 -6.41 2.54
CA ASP A 6 2.20 -6.76 1.80
C ASP A 6 2.01 -5.68 0.70
N GLY A 7 0.98 -5.79 -0.13
CA GLY A 7 0.86 -4.92 -1.30
C GLY A 7 0.32 -3.51 -1.02
N ASP A 8 0.21 -3.08 0.22
CA ASP A 8 -0.04 -1.67 0.54
C ASP A 8 0.94 -1.07 1.54
N GLY A 9 1.66 -1.91 2.27
CA GLY A 9 2.89 -1.60 2.97
C GLY A 9 2.89 -2.09 4.43
N PRO A 10 4.06 -2.09 5.07
CA PRO A 10 5.12 -1.14 4.77
C PRO A 10 5.97 -1.46 3.52
N LEU A 11 6.38 -0.41 2.82
CA LEU A 11 7.50 -0.39 1.88
C LEU A 11 8.70 0.19 2.62
N TRP A 12 9.84 -0.50 2.64
CA TRP A 12 11.05 -0.02 3.28
C TRP A 12 11.91 0.76 2.28
N CYS A 13 12.17 2.01 2.61
CA CYS A 13 13.16 2.83 1.93
C CYS A 13 14.57 2.50 2.44
N SER A 14 15.59 2.75 1.61
CA SER A 14 17.00 2.61 2.01
C SER A 14 17.40 3.60 3.11
N ASN A 15 16.72 4.74 3.21
CA ASN A 15 16.92 5.75 4.25
C ASN A 15 16.18 5.45 5.57
N GLY A 16 15.66 4.23 5.74
CA GLY A 16 14.97 3.79 6.96
C GLY A 16 13.48 4.17 7.06
N VAL A 17 12.98 5.03 6.18
CA VAL A 17 11.54 5.38 6.15
C VAL A 17 10.70 4.18 5.76
N LYS A 18 9.56 4.00 6.44
CA LYS A 18 8.53 2.99 6.10
C LYS A 18 7.32 3.68 5.52
N ILE A 19 6.94 3.33 4.29
CA ILE A 19 5.82 3.92 3.56
C ILE A 19 4.60 2.99 3.60
N ARG A 20 3.41 3.54 3.88
CA ARG A 20 2.11 2.95 3.55
C ARG A 20 1.59 3.68 2.30
N ILE A 21 1.24 2.94 1.25
CA ILE A 21 0.69 3.50 0.02
C ILE A 21 -0.62 4.21 0.35
N ALA A 22 -0.75 5.48 0.02
CA ALA A 22 -1.95 6.26 0.35
C ALA A 22 -3.17 5.79 -0.44
N GLY A 23 -4.33 5.77 0.23
CA GLY A 23 -5.65 5.64 -0.41
C GLY A 23 -6.04 4.22 -0.84
N VAL A 24 -5.21 3.21 -0.62
CA VAL A 24 -5.48 1.83 -1.06
C VAL A 24 -5.53 0.84 0.09
N GLN A 25 -6.16 -0.29 -0.14
CA GLN A 25 -6.17 -1.46 0.75
C GLN A 25 -5.76 -2.69 -0.05
N ALA A 26 -4.73 -3.40 0.40
CA ALA A 26 -4.33 -4.69 -0.13
C ALA A 26 -4.93 -5.83 0.73
N PRO A 27 -4.96 -7.07 0.22
CA PRO A 27 -5.19 -8.23 1.05
C PRO A 27 -4.07 -8.37 2.09
N ASP A 28 -4.46 -8.66 3.33
CA ASP A 28 -3.56 -8.90 4.44
C ASP A 28 -3.31 -10.41 4.61
N PHE A 29 -2.12 -10.77 5.10
CA PHE A 29 -1.87 -12.12 5.59
C PHE A 29 -2.81 -12.42 6.77
N GLU A 30 -3.29 -13.66 6.89
CA GLU A 30 -4.18 -14.06 7.99
C GLU A 30 -3.53 -13.90 9.36
N SER A 31 -2.20 -14.01 9.39
CA SER A 31 -1.39 -13.76 10.57
C SER A 31 -1.18 -12.27 10.88
N ALA A 32 -1.75 -11.34 10.10
CA ALA A 32 -1.65 -9.91 10.39
C ALA A 32 -2.56 -9.54 11.59
N SER A 33 -2.14 -8.56 12.39
CA SER A 33 -2.97 -8.06 13.52
C SER A 33 -4.38 -7.64 13.09
N PRO A 34 -4.58 -6.97 11.93
CA PRO A 34 -5.89 -6.75 11.32
C PRO A 34 -6.80 -7.97 11.30
N CYS A 35 -6.28 -9.10 10.85
CA CYS A 35 -7.01 -10.35 10.62
C CYS A 35 -7.23 -11.21 11.87
N ARG A 36 -6.41 -11.01 12.92
CA ARG A 36 -6.55 -11.76 14.18
C ARG A 36 -7.55 -11.17 15.17
N ALA A 37 -7.91 -9.90 15.02
CA ALA A 37 -8.81 -9.23 15.95
C ALA A 37 -10.23 -9.19 15.40
N ALA A 38 -11.22 -9.53 16.23
CA ALA A 38 -12.62 -9.21 15.99
C ALA A 38 -12.82 -7.69 16.17
N ASP A 39 -12.44 -6.91 15.16
CA ASP A 39 -12.70 -5.47 15.10
C ASP A 39 -13.73 -5.22 13.99
N PRO A 40 -14.96 -4.79 14.32
CA PRO A 40 -16.00 -4.55 13.32
C PRO A 40 -15.60 -3.45 12.31
N ARG A 41 -14.63 -2.58 12.64
CA ARG A 41 -14.06 -1.61 11.69
C ARG A 41 -13.20 -2.28 10.61
N ARG A 42 -12.88 -3.56 10.76
CA ARG A 42 -12.03 -4.35 9.86
C ARG A 42 -12.81 -5.33 8.98
N VAL A 43 -14.15 -5.25 8.96
CA VAL A 43 -15.01 -6.09 8.10
C VAL A 43 -14.67 -6.01 6.61
N ASN A 44 -14.04 -4.91 6.17
CA ASN A 44 -13.65 -4.70 4.77
C ASN A 44 -12.22 -5.16 4.45
N TYR A 45 -11.52 -5.79 5.40
CA TYR A 45 -10.19 -6.34 5.17
C TYR A 45 -10.31 -7.71 4.51
N ARG A 46 -9.53 -7.94 3.46
CA ARG A 46 -9.40 -9.27 2.86
C ARG A 46 -8.24 -10.01 3.50
N CYS A 47 -8.54 -10.98 4.36
CA CYS A 47 -7.56 -11.82 5.04
C CYS A 47 -7.39 -13.15 4.28
N ASP A 48 -6.34 -13.27 3.49
CA ASP A 48 -6.09 -14.42 2.59
C ASP A 48 -4.60 -14.47 2.25
N ASN A 49 -3.88 -15.48 2.73
CA ASN A 49 -2.43 -15.58 2.57
C ASN A 49 -2.00 -15.64 1.09
N ALA A 50 -2.76 -16.32 0.24
CA ALA A 50 -2.43 -16.46 -1.18
C ALA A 50 -2.64 -15.13 -1.91
N ALA A 51 -3.73 -14.41 -1.60
CA ALA A 51 -3.99 -13.09 -2.15
C ALA A 51 -2.98 -12.06 -1.66
N ALA A 52 -2.64 -12.06 -0.37
CA ALA A 52 -1.64 -11.18 0.22
C ALA A 52 -0.27 -11.41 -0.42
N LYS A 53 0.12 -12.68 -0.64
CA LYS A 53 1.39 -13.02 -1.30
C LYS A 53 1.42 -12.54 -2.75
N ARG A 54 0.35 -12.75 -3.53
CA ARG A 54 0.26 -12.24 -4.91
C ARG A 54 0.35 -10.72 -4.95
N SER A 55 -0.38 -10.05 -4.07
CA SER A 55 -0.38 -8.59 -3.91
C SER A 55 1.01 -8.05 -3.57
N GLN A 56 1.71 -8.67 -2.60
CA GLN A 56 3.09 -8.36 -2.23
C GLN A 56 4.01 -8.46 -3.46
N GLN A 57 3.97 -9.57 -4.20
CA GLN A 57 4.84 -9.80 -5.36
C GLN A 57 4.60 -8.79 -6.50
N ILE A 58 3.35 -8.38 -6.72
CA ILE A 58 3.02 -7.35 -7.71
C ILE A 58 3.66 -6.03 -7.31
N VAL A 59 3.51 -5.61 -6.05
CA VAL A 59 4.10 -4.35 -5.57
C VAL A 59 5.62 -4.42 -5.52
N GLU A 60 6.21 -5.56 -5.16
CA GLU A 60 7.66 -5.77 -5.25
C GLU A 60 8.19 -5.49 -6.66
N ARG A 61 7.52 -6.00 -7.70
CA ARG A 61 7.89 -5.72 -9.09
C ARG A 61 7.75 -4.24 -9.47
N LEU A 62 6.82 -3.51 -8.86
CA LEU A 62 6.64 -2.08 -9.13
C LEU A 62 7.70 -1.21 -8.45
N VAL A 63 8.16 -1.57 -7.25
CA VAL A 63 8.91 -0.62 -6.39
C VAL A 63 10.33 -1.04 -6.02
N LEU A 64 10.66 -2.34 -6.03
CA LEU A 64 12.00 -2.78 -5.63
C LEU A 64 13.06 -2.22 -6.57
N ARG A 65 14.18 -1.78 -6.00
CA ARG A 65 15.29 -1.14 -6.72
C ARG A 65 14.93 0.15 -7.48
N GLN A 66 13.71 0.67 -7.31
CA GLN A 66 13.30 1.97 -7.84
C GLN A 66 13.45 3.08 -6.79
N THR A 67 13.70 4.29 -7.30
CA THR A 67 13.62 5.55 -6.54
C THR A 67 12.26 6.18 -6.79
N LEU A 68 11.44 6.26 -5.74
CA LEU A 68 10.10 6.85 -5.82
C LEU A 68 10.14 8.31 -5.37
N ARG A 69 9.31 9.15 -5.97
CA ARG A 69 9.02 10.49 -5.44
C ARG A 69 7.78 10.41 -4.58
N CYS A 70 7.91 10.61 -3.28
CA CYS A 70 6.81 10.45 -2.34
C CYS A 70 6.50 11.77 -1.61
N GLU A 71 5.23 12.11 -1.54
CA GLU A 71 4.70 13.22 -0.75
C GLU A 71 3.90 12.65 0.43
N ALA A 72 4.28 13.04 1.64
CA ALA A 72 3.63 12.57 2.86
C ALA A 72 2.21 13.15 2.98
N THR A 73 1.24 12.31 3.30
CA THR A 73 -0.17 12.70 3.50
C THR A 73 -0.67 12.41 4.92
N GLY A 74 0.10 11.66 5.71
CA GLY A 74 -0.24 11.35 7.10
C GLY A 74 0.68 10.32 7.73
N LYS A 75 0.22 9.76 8.85
CA LYS A 75 0.92 8.70 9.59
C LYS A 75 -0.02 7.52 9.88
N SER A 76 0.53 6.32 9.90
CA SER A 76 -0.16 5.08 10.28
C SER A 76 0.79 4.21 11.10
N TYR A 77 0.59 4.18 12.42
CA TYR A 77 1.55 3.62 13.37
C TYR A 77 2.94 4.24 13.17
N THR A 78 3.97 3.42 12.97
CA THR A 78 5.36 3.83 12.73
C THR A 78 5.67 4.12 11.26
N ARG A 79 4.64 4.22 10.39
CA ARG A 79 4.77 4.41 8.95
C ARG A 79 4.31 5.80 8.53
N VAL A 80 4.95 6.35 7.51
CA VAL A 80 4.45 7.52 6.78
C VAL A 80 3.45 7.03 5.74
N VAL A 81 2.26 7.63 5.70
CA VAL A 81 1.31 7.42 4.60
C VAL A 81 1.69 8.42 3.50
N ALA A 82 1.89 7.96 2.26
CA ALA A 82 2.38 8.83 1.19
C ALA A 82 1.75 8.53 -0.18
N ARG A 83 1.57 9.60 -0.96
CA ARG A 83 1.36 9.52 -2.41
C ARG A 83 2.74 9.37 -3.05
N CYS A 84 2.97 8.29 -3.79
CA CYS A 84 4.24 8.04 -4.43
C CYS A 84 4.08 7.95 -5.95
N THR A 85 5.07 8.49 -6.67
CA THR A 85 5.16 8.43 -8.13
C THR A 85 6.31 7.52 -8.52
N LEU A 86 6.04 6.60 -9.45
CA LEU A 86 7.03 5.71 -10.05
C LEU A 86 7.99 6.50 -10.97
N PRO A 87 9.16 5.95 -11.33
CA PRO A 87 10.10 6.62 -12.24
C PRO A 87 9.51 6.97 -13.61
N ASP A 88 8.52 6.20 -14.07
CA ASP A 88 7.81 6.41 -15.33
C ASP A 88 6.64 7.42 -15.23
N GLY A 89 6.47 8.07 -14.08
CA GLY A 89 5.46 9.11 -13.87
C GLY A 89 4.11 8.61 -13.36
N ARG A 90 3.86 7.29 -13.34
CA ARG A 90 2.59 6.74 -12.84
C ARG A 90 2.43 6.88 -11.33
N SER A 91 1.20 7.05 -10.87
CA SER A 91 0.86 6.97 -9.45
C SER A 91 0.98 5.53 -8.94
N LEU A 92 1.74 5.32 -7.85
CA LEU A 92 1.90 3.99 -7.26
C LEU A 92 0.56 3.40 -6.79
N SER A 93 -0.32 4.21 -6.19
CA SER A 93 -1.64 3.77 -5.76
C SER A 93 -2.47 3.25 -6.95
N CYS A 94 -2.39 3.95 -8.08
CA CYS A 94 -3.11 3.57 -9.30
C CYS A 94 -2.49 2.37 -9.99
N ALA A 95 -1.16 2.29 -10.06
CA ALA A 95 -0.47 1.12 -10.58
C ALA A 95 -0.79 -0.15 -9.77
N ALA A 96 -0.87 -0.03 -8.44
CA ALA A 96 -1.26 -1.13 -7.56
C ALA A 96 -2.71 -1.58 -7.81
N ILE A 97 -3.65 -0.64 -8.00
CA ILE A 97 -5.05 -0.96 -8.33
C ILE A 97 -5.16 -1.61 -9.72
N ALA A 98 -4.56 -0.99 -10.74
CA ALA A 98 -4.61 -1.48 -12.12
C ALA A 98 -3.98 -2.87 -12.28
N SER A 99 -2.99 -3.19 -11.44
CA SER A 99 -2.33 -4.51 -11.44
C SER A 99 -3.05 -5.55 -10.55
N GLY A 100 -4.15 -5.18 -9.90
CA GLY A 100 -4.90 -6.08 -9.00
C GLY A 100 -4.21 -6.37 -7.65
N ALA A 101 -3.20 -5.58 -7.27
CA ALA A 101 -2.53 -5.71 -5.96
C ALA A 101 -3.39 -5.14 -4.82
N ALA A 102 -4.14 -4.07 -5.08
CA ALA A 102 -4.92 -3.39 -4.05
C ALA A 102 -6.23 -2.89 -4.62
N VAL A 103 -7.17 -2.55 -3.74
CA VAL A 103 -8.40 -1.84 -4.10
C VAL A 103 -8.35 -0.41 -3.61
N ARG A 104 -9.11 0.46 -4.27
CA ARG A 104 -9.32 1.83 -3.80
C ARG A 104 -10.05 1.79 -2.46
N TRP A 105 -9.52 2.50 -1.47
CA TRP A 105 -10.14 2.62 -0.15
C TRP A 105 -10.79 4.00 0.00
N ASP A 106 -12.06 4.11 -0.38
CA ASP A 106 -12.74 5.39 -0.63
C ASP A 106 -12.67 6.42 0.50
N ARG A 107 -12.72 5.97 1.76
CA ARG A 107 -12.54 6.87 2.91
C ARG A 107 -11.20 7.58 2.84
N TYR A 108 -10.13 6.81 2.65
CA TYR A 108 -8.76 7.31 2.62
C TYR A 108 -8.38 7.94 1.27
N TRP A 109 -8.98 7.49 0.16
CA TRP A 109 -8.82 8.12 -1.15
C TRP A 109 -9.25 9.59 -1.10
N ARG A 110 -10.41 9.85 -0.48
CA ARG A 110 -10.91 11.21 -0.24
C ARG A 110 -10.07 11.96 0.79
N GLN A 111 -9.79 11.34 1.94
CA GLN A 111 -9.02 11.97 3.01
C GLN A 111 -7.64 12.44 2.54
N TYR A 112 -6.95 11.64 1.72
CA TYR A 112 -5.62 11.95 1.21
C TYR A 112 -5.62 12.68 -0.13
N ARG A 113 -6.79 13.14 -0.61
CA ARG A 113 -6.94 13.92 -1.84
C ARG A 113 -6.18 13.29 -3.01
N MET A 114 -6.42 12.01 -3.26
CA MET A 114 -5.65 11.22 -4.22
C MET A 114 -5.84 11.67 -5.68
N GLY A 115 -6.95 12.35 -5.99
CA GLY A 115 -7.30 12.76 -7.36
C GLY A 115 -7.66 11.56 -8.24
N ASP A 116 -7.59 11.78 -9.55
CA ASP A 116 -7.76 10.73 -10.56
C ASP A 116 -6.47 9.96 -10.81
N CYS A 117 -6.61 8.75 -11.34
CA CYS A 117 -5.46 7.95 -11.67
C CYS A 117 -4.72 8.49 -12.89
N ARG A 118 -3.39 8.60 -12.75
CA ARG A 118 -2.41 8.93 -13.78
C ARG A 118 -1.38 7.82 -13.87
#